data_AF-A0A512MHB9-F1
#
_entry.id   AF-A0A512MHB9-F1
#
_cell.length_a   1.000
_cell.length_b   1.000
_cell.length_c   1.000
_cell.angle_alpha   90.00
_cell.angle_beta   90.00
_cell.angle_gamma   90.00
#
_symmetry.space_group_name_H-M   'P 1'
#
loop_
_entity.id
_entity.type
_entity.pdbx_description
1 polymer ?
#
loop_
_entity_poly.entity_id
_entity_poly.type
_entity_poly.pdbx_seq_one_letter_code
_entity_poly.pdbx_strand_id
1 'polypeptide(L)'
;MNEKQKNPNPNLVRTELETLAAVQQRLNAGGTWHDVVIQHVNLLTLDAPLSAVKIAGCHFLGCDIGTKLAEAIALAEAAAGKAQTEEERKANPHCMVIPPMPWLPFQPFRATLYQAEELVGTFTTEDPKIERPVYEASVDWKSYCTFADPVTTRLFTDDSVDTVLARRLHDTFISDALDDLLAVTRAQQITAKKGGIVAIMGGHDMPRLEKMKNAPAGTALGDEWEGMTDDAVYTRVALLARKLTQEGYLLVSGGGPGAMEACNLGAYFATRAVDDLRAAIRKLQDFPEFKSGKSVEWLIPAMKVRRDYPVKPGDAEKCRSVGIPTWFYGHEPPNPFASHIAKYFENSVREEGMLAIATHGVIFAEGNAGTVQEIFQDACQNYYATYGTAAPMILYGQDYWDPPAMPVYVNDKRKKAFPLIRKLAEEKGFTHRLIVTDSLREIVKTITAFKP
;
A
#
# COMPACT_ATOMS: atom_id res chain seq x y z
N MET A 1 -31.48 -16.65 13.25
CA MET A 1 -31.58 -15.29 13.84
C MET A 1 -30.99 -14.32 12.83
N ASN A 2 -31.87 -13.55 12.19
CA ASN A 2 -31.68 -12.43 11.27
C ASN A 2 -30.45 -12.44 10.34
N GLU A 3 -30.69 -12.88 9.09
CA GLU A 3 -30.07 -12.26 7.92
C GLU A 3 -30.34 -10.76 7.99
N LYS A 4 -29.36 -9.98 8.46
CA LYS A 4 -29.36 -8.53 8.23
C LYS A 4 -29.29 -8.37 6.71
N GLN A 5 -30.44 -8.07 6.11
CA GLN A 5 -30.52 -7.43 4.79
C GLN A 5 -29.46 -6.33 4.77
N LYS A 6 -28.35 -6.58 4.05
CA LYS A 6 -27.37 -5.52 3.76
C LYS A 6 -28.16 -4.45 3.02
N ASN A 7 -28.41 -3.33 3.69
CA ASN A 7 -29.00 -2.17 3.03
C ASN A 7 -28.06 -1.84 1.86
N PRO A 8 -28.50 -1.90 0.60
CA PRO A 8 -27.63 -1.63 -0.54
C PRO A 8 -27.06 -0.22 -0.39
N ASN A 9 -25.80 -0.05 -0.78
CA ASN A 9 -25.13 1.26 -0.76
C ASN A 9 -26.05 2.29 -1.46
N PRO A 10 -26.52 3.34 -0.76
CA PRO A 10 -27.46 4.30 -1.34
C PRO A 10 -26.80 5.23 -2.37
N ASN A 11 -25.46 5.17 -2.47
CA ASN A 11 -24.70 6.02 -3.38
C ASN A 11 -24.81 5.51 -4.82
N LEU A 12 -24.87 6.45 -5.75
CA LEU A 12 -24.86 6.20 -7.18
C LEU A 12 -23.55 5.53 -7.58
N VAL A 13 -23.64 4.35 -8.20
CA VAL A 13 -22.49 3.69 -8.83
C VAL A 13 -22.32 4.23 -10.24
N ARG A 14 -21.16 4.81 -10.52
CA ARG A 14 -20.82 5.33 -11.85
C ARG A 14 -20.00 4.31 -12.65
N THR A 15 -20.06 4.40 -13.97
CA THR A 15 -19.18 3.65 -14.86
C THR A 15 -17.89 4.43 -15.07
N GLU A 16 -16.77 3.88 -14.63
CA GLU A 16 -15.45 4.48 -14.76
C GLU A 16 -14.74 3.99 -16.04
N LEU A 17 -14.17 4.93 -16.79
CA LEU A 17 -13.46 4.70 -18.04
C LEU A 17 -12.07 5.32 -17.93
N GLU A 18 -11.07 4.47 -17.77
CA GLU A 18 -9.69 4.88 -17.46
C GLU A 18 -8.74 4.71 -18.65
N THR A 19 -9.24 4.20 -19.78
CA THR A 19 -8.45 4.00 -20.99
C THR A 19 -9.16 4.53 -22.23
N LEU A 20 -8.38 4.98 -23.21
CA LEU A 20 -8.89 5.42 -24.50
C LEU A 20 -9.73 4.34 -25.19
N ALA A 21 -9.32 3.07 -25.07
CA ALA A 21 -10.02 1.93 -25.62
C ALA A 21 -11.41 1.74 -24.97
N ALA A 22 -11.52 1.88 -23.65
CA ALA A 22 -12.80 1.79 -22.94
C ALA A 22 -13.76 2.91 -23.36
N VAL A 23 -13.26 4.14 -23.53
CA VAL A 23 -14.05 5.28 -24.04
C VAL A 23 -14.53 5.02 -25.47
N GLN A 24 -13.64 4.54 -26.35
CA GLN A 24 -14.00 4.18 -27.73
C GLN A 24 -15.03 3.05 -27.78
N GLN A 25 -14.88 2.04 -26.93
CA GLN A 25 -15.84 0.93 -26.84
C GLN A 25 -17.22 1.44 -26.39
N ARG A 26 -17.26 2.36 -25.42
CA ARG A 26 -18.52 2.98 -24.98
C ARG A 26 -19.17 3.82 -26.08
N LEU A 27 -18.39 4.62 -26.80
CA LEU A 27 -18.88 5.36 -27.98
C LEU A 27 -19.51 4.43 -29.01
N ASN A 28 -18.87 3.30 -29.30
CA ASN A 28 -19.35 2.32 -30.27
C ASN A 28 -20.62 1.59 -29.80
N ALA A 29 -20.71 1.29 -28.51
CA ALA A 29 -21.89 0.66 -27.91
C ALA A 29 -23.10 1.61 -27.83
N GLY A 30 -22.84 2.93 -27.82
CA GLY A 30 -23.84 3.95 -27.55
C GLY A 30 -24.33 3.94 -26.10
N GLY A 31 -25.43 4.65 -25.85
CA GLY A 31 -26.05 4.75 -24.52
C GLY A 31 -25.83 6.11 -23.85
N THR A 32 -26.24 6.19 -22.59
CA THR A 32 -26.16 7.41 -21.79
C THR A 32 -24.77 7.64 -21.21
N TRP A 33 -24.38 8.91 -21.10
CA TRP A 33 -23.13 9.36 -20.46
C TRP A 33 -23.35 10.01 -19.09
N HIS A 34 -24.60 10.00 -18.60
CA HIS A 34 -25.01 10.63 -17.34
C HIS A 34 -24.23 10.16 -16.11
N ASP A 35 -23.93 8.86 -16.04
CA ASP A 35 -23.24 8.23 -14.91
C ASP A 35 -21.85 7.75 -15.28
N VAL A 36 -21.22 8.39 -16.27
CA VAL A 36 -19.87 8.02 -16.74
C VAL A 36 -18.83 8.94 -16.13
N VAL A 37 -17.75 8.37 -15.61
CA VAL A 37 -16.54 9.07 -15.21
C VAL A 37 -15.44 8.67 -16.19
N ILE A 38 -14.82 9.65 -16.85
CA ILE A 38 -13.62 9.45 -17.64
C ILE A 38 -12.45 10.01 -16.85
N GLN A 39 -11.46 9.15 -16.57
CA GLN A 39 -10.36 9.45 -15.68
C GLN A 39 -9.03 9.33 -16.41
N HIS A 40 -8.27 10.43 -16.39
CA HIS A 40 -6.90 10.51 -16.88
C HIS A 40 -6.69 9.93 -18.29
N VAL A 41 -7.64 10.18 -19.19
CA VAL A 41 -7.55 9.78 -20.60
C VAL A 41 -7.23 10.98 -21.46
N ASN A 42 -6.31 10.81 -22.41
CA ASN A 42 -6.11 11.79 -23.48
C ASN A 42 -7.24 11.66 -24.52
N LEU A 43 -8.21 12.57 -24.48
CA LEU A 43 -9.41 12.52 -25.33
C LEU A 43 -9.27 13.32 -26.63
N LEU A 44 -8.09 13.87 -26.94
CA LEU A 44 -7.88 14.69 -28.13
C LEU A 44 -8.21 13.94 -29.43
N THR A 45 -7.93 12.63 -29.48
CA THR A 45 -8.25 11.78 -30.63
C THR A 45 -9.74 11.43 -30.74
N LEU A 46 -10.50 11.60 -29.66
CA LEU A 46 -11.94 11.35 -29.57
C LEU A 46 -12.77 12.64 -29.45
N ASP A 47 -12.16 13.79 -29.71
CA ASP A 47 -12.77 15.13 -29.52
C ASP A 47 -14.09 15.28 -30.30
N ALA A 48 -14.06 15.00 -31.61
CA ALA A 48 -15.26 15.09 -32.44
C ALA A 48 -16.32 14.02 -32.10
N PRO A 49 -15.98 12.72 -31.97
CA PRO A 49 -16.94 11.71 -31.53
C PRO A 49 -17.62 12.02 -30.19
N LEU A 50 -16.88 12.46 -29.18
CA LEU A 50 -17.44 12.78 -27.85
C LEU A 50 -18.29 14.06 -27.87
N SER A 51 -17.93 15.05 -28.69
CA SER A 51 -18.75 16.26 -28.87
C SER A 51 -20.12 15.98 -29.49
N ALA A 52 -20.29 14.84 -30.16
CA ALA A 52 -21.51 14.48 -30.88
C ALA A 52 -22.54 13.71 -30.02
N VAL A 53 -22.19 13.32 -28.79
CA VAL A 53 -23.08 12.57 -27.88
C VAL A 53 -23.62 13.46 -26.74
N LYS A 54 -24.73 13.05 -26.13
CA LYS A 54 -25.28 13.76 -24.96
C LYS A 54 -24.45 13.43 -23.71
N ILE A 55 -23.58 14.36 -23.33
CA ILE A 55 -22.61 14.23 -22.23
C ILE A 55 -23.09 14.78 -20.87
N ALA A 56 -24.31 15.31 -20.75
CA ALA A 56 -24.80 15.89 -19.51
C ALA A 56 -24.69 14.88 -18.34
N GLY A 57 -23.95 15.24 -17.28
CA GLY A 57 -23.68 14.40 -16.10
C GLY A 57 -22.36 13.63 -16.16
N CYS A 58 -21.69 13.63 -17.31
CA CYS A 58 -20.39 13.00 -17.47
C CYS A 58 -19.32 13.75 -16.68
N HIS A 59 -18.44 13.01 -16.03
CA HIS A 59 -17.30 13.57 -15.30
C HIS A 59 -16.01 13.35 -16.09
N PHE A 60 -15.17 14.37 -16.17
CA PHE A 60 -13.87 14.36 -16.84
C PHE A 60 -12.80 14.77 -15.83
N LEU A 61 -12.07 13.79 -15.31
CA LEU A 61 -11.11 13.98 -14.22
C LEU A 61 -9.70 13.79 -14.77
N GLY A 62 -8.92 14.87 -14.86
CA GLY A 62 -7.55 14.84 -15.37
C GLY A 62 -7.42 14.49 -16.85
N CYS A 63 -8.45 14.71 -17.67
CA CYS A 63 -8.46 14.34 -19.09
C CYS A 63 -7.95 15.48 -20.00
N ASP A 64 -7.20 15.14 -21.06
CA ASP A 64 -6.89 16.10 -22.13
C ASP A 64 -8.11 16.27 -23.02
N ILE A 65 -8.72 17.47 -23.00
CA ILE A 65 -9.98 17.76 -23.71
C ILE A 65 -9.69 18.68 -24.91
N GLY A 66 -10.18 18.29 -26.08
CA GLY A 66 -10.10 19.10 -27.30
C GLY A 66 -11.17 20.19 -27.35
N THR A 67 -11.05 21.08 -28.33
CA THR A 67 -11.92 22.26 -28.44
C THR A 67 -13.40 21.89 -28.63
N LYS A 68 -13.70 20.87 -29.43
CA LYS A 68 -15.10 20.51 -29.72
C LYS A 68 -15.80 19.91 -28.52
N LEU A 69 -15.11 19.05 -27.78
CA LEU A 69 -15.63 18.48 -26.54
C LEU A 69 -15.76 19.57 -25.46
N ALA A 70 -14.81 20.50 -25.36
CA ALA A 70 -14.93 21.63 -24.44
C ALA A 70 -16.16 22.51 -24.74
N GLU A 71 -16.42 22.81 -26.02
CA GLU A 71 -17.63 23.52 -26.46
C GLU A 71 -18.91 22.74 -26.11
N ALA A 72 -18.92 21.42 -26.36
CA ALA A 72 -20.05 20.56 -26.01
C ALA A 72 -20.31 20.55 -24.49
N ILE A 73 -19.26 20.51 -23.66
CA ILE A 73 -19.35 20.60 -22.21
C ILE A 73 -19.94 21.95 -21.80
N ALA A 74 -19.44 23.06 -22.35
CA ALA A 74 -19.96 24.39 -22.05
C ALA A 74 -21.45 24.54 -22.41
N LEU A 75 -21.89 23.94 -23.53
CA LEU A 75 -23.31 23.90 -23.91
C LEU A 75 -24.14 23.05 -22.94
N ALA A 76 -23.61 21.92 -22.48
CA ALA A 76 -24.26 21.08 -21.48
C ALA A 76 -24.42 21.82 -20.13
N GLU A 77 -23.37 22.52 -19.68
CA GLU A 77 -23.41 23.36 -18.46
C GLU A 77 -24.43 24.49 -18.57
N ALA A 78 -24.47 25.17 -19.71
CA ALA A 78 -25.44 26.24 -19.96
C ALA A 78 -26.89 25.70 -20.01
N ALA A 79 -27.10 24.45 -20.43
CA ALA A 79 -28.40 23.79 -20.38
C ALA A 79 -28.78 23.39 -18.95
N ALA A 80 -27.85 22.82 -18.19
CA ALA A 80 -28.05 22.44 -16.79
C ALA A 80 -28.40 23.66 -15.91
N GLY A 81 -27.71 24.79 -16.11
CA GLY A 81 -27.97 26.03 -15.38
C GLY A 81 -29.34 26.69 -15.64
N LYS A 82 -30.10 26.23 -16.63
CA LYS A 82 -31.47 26.72 -16.90
C LYS A 82 -32.54 25.99 -16.09
N ALA A 83 -32.22 24.84 -15.50
CA ALA A 83 -33.18 24.01 -14.78
C ALA A 83 -33.78 24.75 -13.57
N GLN A 84 -35.11 24.82 -13.50
CA GLN A 84 -35.86 25.45 -12.40
C GLN A 84 -36.44 24.41 -11.43
N THR A 85 -36.73 23.20 -11.94
CA THR A 85 -37.32 22.10 -11.18
C THR A 85 -36.32 20.98 -10.92
N GLU A 86 -36.63 20.11 -9.97
CA GLU A 86 -35.78 18.96 -9.64
C GLU A 86 -35.74 17.92 -10.77
N GLU A 87 -36.87 17.72 -11.47
CA GLU A 87 -36.97 16.85 -12.63
C GLU A 87 -36.08 17.35 -13.78
N GLU A 88 -36.03 18.66 -14.02
CA GLU A 88 -35.14 19.26 -15.03
C GLU A 88 -33.66 19.12 -14.66
N ARG A 89 -33.30 19.29 -13.38
CA ARG A 89 -31.93 19.06 -12.89
C ARG A 89 -31.50 17.62 -13.08
N LYS A 90 -32.39 16.65 -12.82
CA LYS A 90 -32.12 15.22 -13.06
C LYS A 90 -31.99 14.89 -14.54
N ALA A 91 -32.79 15.53 -15.41
CA ALA A 91 -32.74 15.29 -16.85
C ALA A 91 -31.49 15.89 -17.55
N ASN A 92 -30.92 16.97 -16.96
CA ASN A 92 -29.74 17.67 -17.46
C ASN A 92 -28.82 18.06 -16.30
N PRO A 93 -28.15 17.11 -15.65
CA PRO A 93 -27.20 17.44 -14.61
C PRO A 93 -25.96 18.14 -15.18
N HIS A 94 -25.26 18.83 -14.30
CA HIS A 94 -23.93 19.37 -14.59
C HIS A 94 -22.92 18.25 -14.85
N CYS A 95 -22.03 18.49 -15.81
CA CYS A 95 -20.77 17.80 -15.94
C CYS A 95 -19.82 18.24 -14.83
N MET A 96 -18.84 17.40 -14.51
CA MET A 96 -17.73 17.78 -13.64
C MET A 96 -16.44 17.72 -14.44
N VAL A 97 -15.70 18.83 -14.50
CA VAL A 97 -14.41 18.88 -15.18
C VAL A 97 -13.34 19.31 -14.20
N ILE A 98 -12.35 18.46 -13.98
CA ILE A 98 -11.11 18.81 -13.31
C ILE A 98 -9.98 18.61 -14.31
N PRO A 99 -9.28 19.68 -14.73
CA PRO A 99 -8.26 19.58 -15.79
C PRO A 99 -7.01 18.82 -15.30
N PRO A 100 -6.19 18.29 -16.23
CA PRO A 100 -4.89 17.72 -15.88
C PRO A 100 -3.97 18.79 -15.26
N MET A 101 -3.05 18.34 -14.41
CA MET A 101 -2.10 19.20 -13.68
C MET A 101 -0.65 18.86 -14.04
N PRO A 102 -0.21 19.11 -15.29
CA PRO A 102 1.09 18.63 -15.82
C PRO A 102 2.32 19.28 -15.18
N TRP A 103 2.14 20.35 -14.39
CA TRP A 103 3.24 21.01 -13.67
C TRP A 103 3.61 20.32 -12.35
N LEU A 104 2.79 19.37 -11.88
CA LEU A 104 3.06 18.62 -10.65
C LEU A 104 4.06 17.48 -10.92
N PRO A 105 4.90 17.13 -9.94
CA PRO A 105 5.85 16.02 -10.08
C PRO A 105 5.19 14.64 -9.90
N PHE A 106 3.93 14.60 -9.49
CA PHE A 106 3.10 13.40 -9.35
C PHE A 106 1.83 13.54 -10.20
N GLN A 107 1.20 12.42 -10.51
CA GLN A 107 -0.06 12.37 -11.26
C GLN A 107 -1.24 12.35 -10.27
N PRO A 108 -2.13 13.36 -10.20
CA PRO A 108 -3.21 13.35 -9.22
C PRO A 108 -4.35 12.37 -9.53
N PHE A 109 -4.57 12.00 -10.80
CA PHE A 109 -5.75 11.25 -11.26
C PHE A 109 -5.42 9.80 -11.66
N ARG A 110 -4.53 9.15 -10.93
CA ARG A 110 -4.00 7.83 -11.32
C ARG A 110 -5.07 6.74 -11.30
N ALA A 111 -5.13 5.95 -12.36
CA ALA A 111 -5.92 4.72 -12.43
C ALA A 111 -5.21 3.50 -11.82
N THR A 112 -3.89 3.61 -11.56
CA THR A 112 -3.10 2.48 -11.09
C THR A 112 -2.15 2.87 -9.96
N LEU A 113 -1.89 1.90 -9.09
CA LEU A 113 -0.82 1.99 -8.10
C LEU A 113 0.55 2.13 -8.77
N TYR A 114 1.51 2.70 -8.04
CA TYR A 114 2.87 2.90 -8.52
C TYR A 114 3.64 1.58 -8.64
N GLN A 115 4.58 1.56 -9.57
CA GLN A 115 5.67 0.57 -9.61
C GLN A 115 6.95 1.18 -9.00
N ALA A 116 7.86 0.31 -8.56
CA ALA A 116 9.12 0.76 -7.95
C ALA A 116 9.94 1.63 -8.92
N GLU A 117 10.13 1.16 -10.16
CA GLU A 117 10.91 1.86 -11.19
C GLU A 117 10.32 3.23 -11.56
N GLU A 118 9.00 3.37 -11.42
CA GLU A 118 8.31 4.65 -11.66
C GLU A 118 8.61 5.65 -10.54
N LEU A 119 8.60 5.20 -9.28
CA LEU A 119 8.85 6.07 -8.14
C LEU A 119 10.33 6.45 -7.99
N VAL A 120 11.23 5.47 -8.02
CA VAL A 120 12.65 5.70 -7.66
C VAL A 120 13.60 5.77 -8.86
N GLY A 121 13.11 5.52 -10.08
CA GLY A 121 13.93 5.43 -11.29
C GLY A 121 14.58 4.06 -11.48
N THR A 122 15.35 3.93 -12.55
CA THR A 122 16.06 2.68 -12.91
C THR A 122 17.56 2.83 -12.66
N PHE A 123 18.08 2.12 -11.66
CA PHE A 123 19.50 2.17 -11.34
C PHE A 123 20.27 1.15 -12.19
N THR A 124 21.36 1.59 -12.82
CA THR A 124 22.11 0.76 -13.79
C THR A 124 23.51 0.41 -13.32
N THR A 125 23.99 1.09 -12.29
CA THR A 125 25.33 0.97 -11.71
C THR A 125 25.24 0.74 -10.20
N GLU A 126 26.40 0.51 -9.59
CA GLU A 126 26.54 0.42 -8.13
C GLU A 126 27.26 1.66 -7.57
N ASP A 127 27.40 2.72 -8.36
CA ASP A 127 28.05 3.98 -7.96
C ASP A 127 27.00 5.02 -7.50
N PRO A 128 26.95 5.37 -6.20
CA PRO A 128 26.04 6.38 -5.69
C PRO A 128 26.15 7.75 -6.36
N LYS A 129 27.30 8.09 -6.94
CA LYS A 129 27.48 9.36 -7.66
C LYS A 129 26.75 9.38 -9.00
N ILE A 130 26.63 8.22 -9.64
CA ILE A 130 25.89 8.05 -10.90
C ILE A 130 24.39 7.95 -10.61
N GLU A 131 24.01 7.21 -9.57
CA GLU A 131 22.60 6.96 -9.27
C GLU A 131 21.89 8.11 -8.54
N ARG A 132 22.64 9.01 -7.90
CA ARG A 132 22.05 10.15 -7.20
C ARG A 132 21.25 11.09 -8.12
N PRO A 133 21.78 11.57 -9.25
CA PRO A 133 21.00 12.35 -10.21
C PRO A 133 19.77 11.61 -10.76
N VAL A 134 19.84 10.28 -10.90
CA VAL A 134 18.71 9.44 -11.33
C VAL A 134 17.60 9.51 -10.28
N TYR A 135 17.95 9.31 -9.02
CA TYR A 135 17.00 9.38 -7.92
C TYR A 135 16.44 10.79 -7.71
N GLU A 136 17.26 11.82 -7.80
CA GLU A 136 16.82 13.22 -7.66
C GLU A 136 15.90 13.66 -8.82
N ALA A 137 15.98 12.99 -9.97
CA ALA A 137 15.07 13.20 -11.09
C ALA A 137 13.75 12.41 -10.99
N SER A 138 13.64 11.50 -10.03
CA SER A 138 12.51 10.57 -9.88
C SER A 138 11.23 11.24 -9.39
N VAL A 139 10.08 10.57 -9.60
CA VAL A 139 8.77 11.01 -9.10
C VAL A 139 8.79 11.13 -7.59
N ASP A 140 9.41 10.16 -6.92
CA ASP A 140 9.46 10.08 -5.46
C ASP A 140 10.16 11.29 -4.83
N TRP A 141 11.38 11.58 -5.28
CA TRP A 141 12.17 12.70 -4.76
C TRP A 141 11.53 14.05 -5.08
N LYS A 142 11.08 14.25 -6.33
CA LYS A 142 10.46 15.52 -6.73
C LYS A 142 9.16 15.77 -5.96
N SER A 143 8.33 14.75 -5.77
CA SER A 143 7.10 14.86 -4.98
C SER A 143 7.39 15.21 -3.53
N TYR A 144 8.38 14.55 -2.92
CA TYR A 144 8.85 14.90 -1.58
C TYR A 144 9.31 16.36 -1.49
N CYS A 145 10.12 16.83 -2.44
CA CYS A 145 10.61 18.22 -2.46
C CYS A 145 9.51 19.27 -2.63
N THR A 146 8.33 18.88 -3.12
CA THR A 146 7.15 19.77 -3.12
C THR A 146 6.33 19.71 -1.84
N PHE A 147 6.57 18.72 -0.97
CA PHE A 147 5.78 18.49 0.25
C PHE A 147 6.53 18.88 1.52
N ALA A 148 7.84 18.68 1.54
CA ALA A 148 8.70 18.94 2.69
C ALA A 148 10.03 19.55 2.26
N ASP A 149 10.62 20.33 3.16
CA ASP A 149 11.98 20.84 3.03
C ASP A 149 12.98 19.67 3.13
N PRO A 150 13.80 19.40 2.10
CA PRO A 150 14.72 18.27 2.10
C PRO A 150 15.88 18.40 3.08
N VAL A 151 16.13 19.59 3.63
CA VAL A 151 17.16 19.84 4.64
C VAL A 151 16.59 19.69 6.04
N THR A 152 15.45 20.32 6.33
CA THR A 152 14.86 20.33 7.68
C THR A 152 13.85 19.22 7.95
N THR A 153 13.43 18.51 6.89
CA THR A 153 12.37 17.48 6.85
C THR A 153 11.02 17.95 7.38
N ARG A 154 10.81 19.26 7.47
CA ARG A 154 9.54 19.86 7.88
C ARG A 154 8.61 19.97 6.67
N LEU A 155 7.34 19.66 6.88
CA LEU A 155 6.30 19.88 5.88
C LEU A 155 6.13 21.38 5.64
N PHE A 156 5.85 21.74 4.40
CA PHE A 156 5.42 23.10 4.09
C PHE A 156 4.04 23.37 4.71
N THR A 157 3.82 24.61 5.16
CA THR A 157 2.56 25.02 5.82
C THR A 157 1.86 26.16 5.07
N ASP A 158 2.55 26.74 4.09
CA ASP A 158 2.14 27.86 3.24
C ASP A 158 1.80 27.40 1.81
N ASP A 159 1.38 26.14 1.67
CA ASP A 159 0.92 25.59 0.40
C ASP A 159 -0.31 26.31 -0.15
N SER A 160 -0.37 26.47 -1.46
CA SER A 160 -1.56 26.97 -2.14
C SER A 160 -2.70 25.94 -2.06
N VAL A 161 -3.96 26.42 -2.08
CA VAL A 161 -5.15 25.57 -1.99
C VAL A 161 -5.19 24.53 -3.11
N ASP A 162 -4.78 24.89 -4.32
CA ASP A 162 -4.71 23.98 -5.46
C ASP A 162 -3.66 22.87 -5.29
N THR A 163 -2.51 23.18 -4.65
CA THR A 163 -1.49 22.17 -4.33
C THR A 163 -2.02 21.17 -3.30
N VAL A 164 -2.66 21.67 -2.24
CA VAL A 164 -3.28 20.81 -1.23
C VAL A 164 -4.38 19.95 -1.87
N LEU A 165 -5.25 20.55 -2.68
CA LEU A 165 -6.29 19.81 -3.40
C LEU A 165 -5.71 18.73 -4.31
N ALA A 166 -4.63 19.01 -5.03
CA ALA A 166 -3.97 18.03 -5.89
C ALA A 166 -3.43 16.82 -5.12
N ARG A 167 -2.86 17.04 -3.93
CA ARG A 167 -2.43 15.94 -3.04
C ARG A 167 -3.62 15.12 -2.51
N ARG A 168 -4.74 15.77 -2.19
CA ARG A 168 -5.98 15.06 -1.77
C ARG A 168 -6.59 14.26 -2.90
N LEU A 169 -6.62 14.82 -4.12
CA LEU A 169 -7.03 14.10 -5.32
C LEU A 169 -6.13 12.88 -5.50
N HIS A 170 -4.81 13.07 -5.52
CA HIS A 170 -3.85 11.98 -5.60
C HIS A 170 -4.14 10.86 -4.62
N ASP A 171 -4.25 11.17 -3.32
CA ASP A 171 -4.48 10.16 -2.29
C ASP A 171 -5.85 9.47 -2.43
N THR A 172 -6.87 10.18 -2.95
CA THR A 172 -8.18 9.61 -3.27
C THR A 172 -8.06 8.57 -4.39
N PHE A 173 -7.39 8.92 -5.49
CA PHE A 173 -7.22 8.01 -6.63
C PHE A 173 -6.26 6.85 -6.34
N ILE A 174 -5.26 7.04 -5.47
CA ILE A 174 -4.46 5.93 -4.95
C ILE A 174 -5.30 4.97 -4.11
N SER A 175 -6.23 5.47 -3.30
CA SER A 175 -7.13 4.64 -2.50
C SER A 175 -8.09 3.84 -3.38
N ASP A 176 -8.63 4.48 -4.41
CA ASP A 176 -9.50 3.87 -5.40
C ASP A 176 -8.79 2.73 -6.16
N ALA A 177 -7.61 3.01 -6.72
CA ALA A 177 -6.78 1.98 -7.38
C ALA A 177 -6.34 0.85 -6.44
N LEU A 178 -6.17 1.14 -5.14
CA LEU A 178 -5.91 0.11 -4.14
C LEU A 178 -7.16 -0.75 -3.91
N ASP A 179 -8.33 -0.16 -3.77
CA ASP A 179 -9.59 -0.88 -3.59
C ASP A 179 -9.90 -1.80 -4.77
N ASP A 180 -9.61 -1.39 -6.00
CA ASP A 180 -9.72 -2.23 -7.19
C ASP A 180 -8.82 -3.47 -7.14
N LEU A 181 -7.54 -3.27 -6.79
CA LEU A 181 -6.59 -4.38 -6.59
C LEU A 181 -7.09 -5.35 -5.51
N LEU A 182 -7.64 -4.81 -4.41
CA LEU A 182 -8.16 -5.60 -3.30
C LEU A 182 -9.47 -6.31 -3.68
N ALA A 183 -10.32 -5.71 -4.50
CA ALA A 183 -11.55 -6.32 -5.00
C ALA A 183 -11.23 -7.55 -5.86
N VAL A 184 -10.26 -7.46 -6.77
CA VAL A 184 -9.76 -8.60 -7.56
C VAL A 184 -9.24 -9.69 -6.63
N THR A 185 -8.45 -9.32 -5.63
CA THR A 185 -7.88 -10.25 -4.65
C THR A 185 -8.97 -10.98 -3.84
N ARG A 186 -9.97 -10.24 -3.35
CA ARG A 186 -11.11 -10.80 -2.61
C ARG A 186 -11.93 -11.75 -3.50
N ALA A 187 -12.15 -11.41 -4.77
CA ALA A 187 -12.85 -12.27 -5.72
C ALA A 187 -12.08 -13.58 -6.00
N GLN A 188 -10.76 -13.49 -6.16
CA GLN A 188 -9.88 -14.66 -6.31
C GLN A 188 -9.93 -15.56 -5.06
N GLN A 189 -9.91 -14.98 -3.86
CA GLN A 189 -10.01 -15.71 -2.59
C GLN A 189 -11.33 -16.45 -2.44
N ILE A 190 -12.46 -15.82 -2.79
CA ILE A 190 -13.78 -16.46 -2.76
C ILE A 190 -13.79 -17.69 -3.67
N THR A 191 -13.21 -17.55 -4.87
CA THR A 191 -13.15 -18.63 -5.86
C THR A 191 -12.23 -19.77 -5.40
N ALA A 192 -11.05 -19.43 -4.87
CA ALA A 192 -10.06 -20.41 -4.41
C ALA A 192 -10.40 -21.03 -3.03
N LYS A 193 -11.32 -20.42 -2.28
CA LYS A 193 -11.63 -20.74 -0.86
C LYS A 193 -10.39 -20.81 0.04
N LYS A 194 -9.37 -20.01 -0.30
CA LYS A 194 -8.07 -19.96 0.37
C LYS A 194 -7.46 -18.57 0.20
N GLY A 195 -6.61 -18.18 1.15
CA GLY A 195 -5.88 -16.91 1.13
C GLY A 195 -6.55 -15.87 2.01
N GLY A 196 -6.15 -14.62 1.81
CA GLY A 196 -6.56 -13.49 2.63
C GLY A 196 -5.65 -12.29 2.41
N ILE A 197 -5.89 -11.21 3.15
CA ILE A 197 -5.00 -10.05 3.20
C ILE A 197 -4.38 -10.01 4.58
N VAL A 198 -3.05 -10.11 4.64
CA VAL A 198 -2.27 -10.13 5.89
C VAL A 198 -1.29 -8.99 5.85
N ALA A 199 -1.27 -8.19 6.91
CA ALA A 199 -0.29 -7.12 7.05
C ALA A 199 0.88 -7.54 7.93
N ILE A 200 2.09 -7.12 7.56
CA ILE A 200 3.27 -7.21 8.42
C ILE A 200 3.79 -5.79 8.69
N MET A 201 3.81 -5.44 9.97
CA MET A 201 4.30 -4.17 10.50
C MET A 201 5.62 -4.36 11.24
N GLY A 202 6.37 -3.27 11.42
CA GLY A 202 7.59 -3.26 12.21
C GLY A 202 8.46 -2.05 11.93
N GLY A 203 9.60 -1.96 12.63
CA GLY A 203 10.48 -0.80 12.56
C GLY A 203 11.19 -0.63 11.21
N HIS A 204 11.35 0.62 10.77
CA HIS A 204 12.20 0.99 9.63
C HIS A 204 13.70 0.78 9.91
N ASP A 205 14.09 0.66 11.19
CA ASP A 205 15.48 0.61 11.65
C ASP A 205 15.99 -0.83 11.76
N MET A 206 15.17 -1.80 11.39
CA MET A 206 15.55 -3.21 11.34
C MET A 206 16.62 -3.43 10.26
N PRO A 207 17.82 -3.94 10.62
CA PRO A 207 18.89 -4.10 9.66
C PRO A 207 18.67 -5.32 8.75
N ARG A 208 19.09 -5.22 7.48
CA ARG A 208 19.00 -6.25 6.42
C ARG A 208 19.94 -7.44 6.64
N LEU A 209 19.95 -8.04 7.83
CA LEU A 209 20.87 -9.13 8.18
C LEU A 209 20.30 -10.50 7.84
N GLU A 210 21.17 -11.40 7.36
CA GLU A 210 20.85 -12.83 7.23
C GLU A 210 20.80 -13.48 8.62
N LYS A 211 21.88 -13.31 9.39
CA LYS A 211 22.10 -13.94 10.70
C LYS A 211 22.20 -12.91 11.82
N MET A 212 21.83 -13.31 13.03
CA MET A 212 22.04 -12.53 14.24
C MET A 212 23.54 -12.39 14.52
N LYS A 213 23.97 -11.21 14.98
CA LYS A 213 25.38 -10.99 15.37
C LYS A 213 25.81 -11.84 16.57
N ASN A 214 24.87 -12.14 17.48
CA ASN A 214 25.08 -12.95 18.69
C ASN A 214 23.92 -13.95 18.83
N ALA A 215 23.89 -15.01 18.01
CA ALA A 215 22.85 -16.02 18.10
C ALA A 215 22.90 -16.71 19.49
N PRO A 216 21.78 -16.80 20.23
CA PRO A 216 21.71 -17.67 21.40
C PRO A 216 22.02 -19.11 20.97
N ALA A 217 22.83 -19.83 21.76
CA ALA A 217 23.15 -21.22 21.48
C ALA A 217 21.88 -22.07 21.55
N GLY A 218 21.41 -22.53 20.38
CA GLY A 218 20.40 -23.58 20.24
C GLY A 218 18.99 -23.19 20.68
N THR A 219 18.12 -22.87 19.73
CA THR A 219 16.67 -22.98 19.91
C THR A 219 16.11 -23.86 18.80
N ALA A 220 16.16 -25.18 18.98
CA ALA A 220 15.64 -26.12 18.00
C ALA A 220 14.18 -25.79 17.66
N LEU A 221 13.96 -25.22 16.47
CA LEU A 221 12.66 -25.14 15.83
C LEU A 221 12.50 -26.48 15.09
N GLY A 222 11.55 -27.33 15.49
CA GLY A 222 11.28 -28.57 14.75
C GLY A 222 10.57 -28.32 13.42
N ASP A 223 10.86 -29.16 12.41
CA ASP A 223 10.33 -29.20 11.03
C ASP A 223 10.89 -28.12 10.08
N GLU A 224 10.25 -27.74 8.95
CA GLU A 224 10.80 -26.93 7.80
C GLU A 224 11.55 -25.61 8.14
N TRP A 225 11.53 -25.20 9.42
CA TRP A 225 12.19 -24.03 10.02
C TRP A 225 13.42 -24.42 10.89
N GLU A 226 13.80 -25.69 10.90
CA GLU A 226 14.97 -26.25 11.59
C GLU A 226 16.26 -25.67 11.00
N GLY A 227 17.20 -25.28 11.87
CA GLY A 227 18.44 -24.60 11.46
C GLY A 227 18.33 -23.09 11.21
N MET A 228 17.17 -22.47 11.49
CA MET A 228 16.95 -21.00 11.39
C MET A 228 17.10 -20.27 12.72
N THR A 229 17.68 -20.94 13.72
CA THR A 229 17.77 -20.48 15.12
C THR A 229 18.63 -19.23 15.27
N ASP A 230 19.58 -19.04 14.35
CA ASP A 230 20.49 -17.92 14.25
C ASP A 230 20.07 -16.88 13.18
N ASP A 231 18.96 -17.08 12.46
CA ASP A 231 18.47 -16.09 11.49
C ASP A 231 18.06 -14.79 12.19
N ALA A 232 18.46 -13.65 11.62
CA ALA A 232 18.03 -12.35 12.11
C ALA A 232 16.54 -12.11 11.85
N VAL A 233 15.94 -11.18 12.61
CA VAL A 233 14.51 -10.84 12.52
C VAL A 233 14.10 -10.48 11.09
N TYR A 234 14.93 -9.70 10.37
CA TYR A 234 14.69 -9.36 8.96
C TYR A 234 14.49 -10.60 8.08
N THR A 235 15.41 -11.58 8.20
CA THR A 235 15.33 -12.83 7.42
C THR A 235 14.11 -13.65 7.81
N ARG A 236 13.79 -13.74 9.10
CA ARG A 236 12.60 -14.45 9.58
C ARG A 236 11.31 -13.82 9.05
N VAL A 237 11.21 -12.48 9.03
CA VAL A 237 10.08 -11.77 8.43
C VAL A 237 9.97 -12.06 6.93
N ALA A 238 11.09 -12.03 6.20
CA ALA A 238 11.09 -12.34 4.77
C ALA A 238 10.66 -13.79 4.48
N LEU A 239 11.13 -14.75 5.28
CA LEU A 239 10.72 -16.15 5.13
C LEU A 239 9.24 -16.36 5.48
N LEU A 240 8.75 -15.71 6.53
CA LEU A 240 7.34 -15.75 6.92
C LEU A 240 6.44 -15.19 5.82
N ALA A 241 6.78 -14.00 5.30
CA ALA A 241 6.04 -13.40 4.19
C ALA A 241 6.05 -14.31 2.95
N ARG A 242 7.22 -14.87 2.59
CA ARG A 242 7.36 -15.83 1.50
C ARG A 242 6.42 -17.03 1.67
N LYS A 243 6.37 -17.62 2.87
CA LYS A 243 5.48 -18.76 3.17
C LYS A 243 4.01 -18.37 3.05
N LEU A 244 3.61 -17.23 3.63
CA LEU A 244 2.22 -16.76 3.55
C LEU A 244 1.80 -16.45 2.11
N THR A 245 2.70 -15.90 1.28
CA THR A 245 2.43 -15.69 -0.15
C THR A 245 2.21 -17.02 -0.86
N GLN A 246 3.03 -18.04 -0.58
CA GLN A 246 2.86 -19.39 -1.11
C GLN A 246 1.55 -20.06 -0.66
N GLU A 247 1.04 -19.70 0.51
CA GLU A 247 -0.28 -20.13 1.00
C GLU A 247 -1.45 -19.35 0.35
N GLY A 248 -1.17 -18.37 -0.51
CA GLY A 248 -2.18 -17.62 -1.27
C GLY A 248 -2.64 -16.32 -0.60
N TYR A 249 -1.93 -15.84 0.42
CA TYR A 249 -2.23 -14.55 1.03
C TYR A 249 -1.60 -13.40 0.24
N LEU A 250 -2.34 -12.29 0.11
CA LEU A 250 -1.77 -11.01 -0.30
C LEU A 250 -1.10 -10.37 0.90
N LEU A 251 0.20 -10.09 0.76
CA LEU A 251 0.99 -9.47 1.82
C LEU A 251 0.96 -7.96 1.66
N VAL A 252 0.68 -7.26 2.76
CA VAL A 252 0.65 -5.81 2.85
C VAL A 252 1.66 -5.34 3.89
N SER A 253 2.27 -4.18 3.67
CA SER A 253 3.16 -3.55 4.63
C SER A 253 3.12 -2.03 4.47
N GLY A 254 3.72 -1.33 5.43
CA GLY A 254 3.87 0.12 5.35
C GLY A 254 4.84 0.64 4.27
N GLY A 255 5.43 -0.23 3.45
CA GLY A 255 6.16 0.16 2.23
C GLY A 255 7.55 0.78 2.42
N GLY A 256 7.99 1.07 3.64
CA GLY A 256 9.33 1.61 3.93
C GLY A 256 10.43 0.55 4.10
N PRO A 257 11.59 0.93 4.68
CA PRO A 257 12.69 0.03 5.03
C PRO A 257 12.36 -1.00 6.13
N GLY A 258 13.34 -1.84 6.48
CA GLY A 258 13.25 -2.73 7.64
C GLY A 258 12.24 -3.86 7.48
N ALA A 259 11.37 -4.07 8.48
CA ALA A 259 10.38 -5.16 8.46
C ALA A 259 9.41 -5.07 7.26
N MET A 260 9.08 -3.84 6.85
CA MET A 260 8.20 -3.58 5.71
C MET A 260 8.86 -4.02 4.40
N GLU A 261 10.16 -3.75 4.25
CA GLU A 261 10.94 -4.24 3.11
C GLU A 261 11.04 -5.76 3.13
N ALA A 262 11.36 -6.36 4.29
CA ALA A 262 11.45 -7.81 4.43
C ALA A 262 10.15 -8.52 4.02
N CYS A 263 9.00 -7.95 4.38
CA CYS A 263 7.68 -8.44 3.97
C CYS A 263 7.56 -8.53 2.43
N ASN A 264 7.83 -7.42 1.74
CA ASN A 264 7.74 -7.36 0.28
C ASN A 264 8.80 -8.23 -0.41
N LEU A 265 10.02 -8.27 0.13
CA LEU A 265 11.10 -9.13 -0.36
C LEU A 265 10.69 -10.61 -0.27
N GLY A 266 10.08 -11.03 0.84
CA GLY A 266 9.58 -12.38 1.00
C GLY A 266 8.58 -12.78 -0.08
N ALA A 267 7.58 -11.92 -0.33
CA ALA A 267 6.60 -12.13 -1.39
C ALA A 267 7.24 -12.14 -2.78
N TYR A 268 8.18 -11.24 -3.05
CA TYR A 268 8.92 -11.18 -4.31
C TYR A 268 9.65 -12.51 -4.63
N PHE A 269 10.14 -13.22 -3.61
CA PHE A 269 10.83 -14.51 -3.73
C PHE A 269 9.90 -15.73 -3.55
N ALA A 270 8.57 -15.57 -3.56
CA ALA A 270 7.61 -16.65 -3.34
C ALA A 270 7.75 -17.85 -4.30
N THR A 271 8.14 -17.62 -5.56
CA THR A 271 8.30 -18.69 -6.56
C THR A 271 9.75 -19.18 -6.74
N ARG A 272 10.66 -18.71 -5.89
CA ARG A 272 12.11 -19.03 -5.95
C ARG A 272 12.53 -19.95 -4.82
N ALA A 273 13.72 -20.55 -4.94
CA ALA A 273 14.29 -21.35 -3.86
C ALA A 273 14.59 -20.46 -2.64
N VAL A 274 14.57 -21.03 -1.43
CA VAL A 274 14.90 -20.27 -0.21
C VAL A 274 16.34 -19.76 -0.22
N ASP A 275 17.25 -20.50 -0.86
CA ASP A 275 18.66 -20.10 -1.00
C ASP A 275 18.84 -18.86 -1.88
N ASP A 276 17.96 -18.64 -2.86
CA ASP A 276 17.96 -17.41 -3.67
C ASP A 276 17.58 -16.21 -2.81
N LEU A 277 16.57 -16.35 -1.94
CA LEU A 277 16.18 -15.30 -0.99
C LEU A 277 17.34 -14.98 -0.04
N ARG A 278 17.98 -16.01 0.53
CA ARG A 278 19.15 -15.82 1.40
C ARG A 278 20.30 -15.14 0.66
N ALA A 279 20.57 -15.52 -0.59
CA ALA A 279 21.58 -14.89 -1.42
C ALA A 279 21.25 -13.42 -1.73
N ALA A 280 19.97 -13.09 -1.93
CA ALA A 280 19.52 -11.71 -2.08
C ALA A 280 19.71 -10.89 -0.81
N ILE A 281 19.35 -11.44 0.36
CA ILE A 281 19.57 -10.78 1.66
C ILE A 281 21.05 -10.49 1.90
N ARG A 282 21.94 -11.43 1.55
CA ARG A 282 23.40 -11.19 1.62
C ARG A 282 23.86 -10.01 0.77
N LYS A 283 23.26 -9.77 -0.40
CA LYS A 283 23.53 -8.57 -1.23
C LYS A 283 22.99 -7.30 -0.56
N LEU A 284 21.83 -7.36 0.07
CA LEU A 284 21.26 -6.24 0.82
C LEU A 284 22.12 -5.80 2.01
N GLN A 285 22.92 -6.71 2.58
CA GLN A 285 23.87 -6.40 3.66
C GLN A 285 25.01 -5.47 3.24
N ASP A 286 25.21 -5.19 1.95
CA ASP A 286 26.16 -4.15 1.50
C ASP A 286 25.78 -2.77 2.06
N PHE A 287 24.49 -2.57 2.37
CA PHE A 287 23.98 -1.41 3.10
C PHE A 287 22.90 -1.84 4.10
N PRO A 288 23.29 -2.31 5.30
CA PRO A 288 22.41 -3.07 6.18
C PRO A 288 21.39 -2.21 6.92
N GLU A 289 21.71 -0.95 7.22
CA GLU A 289 20.88 -0.05 8.00
C GLU A 289 20.45 1.13 7.13
N PHE A 290 19.15 1.45 7.11
CA PHE A 290 18.70 2.71 6.52
C PHE A 290 19.20 3.89 7.34
N LYS A 291 19.73 4.91 6.65
CA LYS A 291 20.20 6.15 7.25
C LYS A 291 19.58 7.32 6.50
N SER A 292 18.98 8.25 7.23
CA SER A 292 18.43 9.47 6.63
C SER A 292 19.50 10.20 5.81
N GLY A 293 19.12 10.70 4.63
CA GLY A 293 20.04 11.33 3.66
C GLY A 293 20.90 10.34 2.84
N LYS A 294 20.75 9.02 3.06
CA LYS A 294 21.47 7.95 2.35
C LYS A 294 20.55 7.03 1.54
N SER A 295 19.44 7.57 1.02
CA SER A 295 18.43 6.84 0.26
C SER A 295 19.02 6.12 -0.96
N VAL A 296 19.91 6.80 -1.71
CA VAL A 296 20.53 6.25 -2.92
C VAL A 296 21.41 5.05 -2.58
N GLU A 297 22.29 5.19 -1.58
CA GLU A 297 23.15 4.12 -1.10
C GLU A 297 22.35 2.92 -0.58
N TRP A 298 21.21 3.16 0.06
CA TRP A 298 20.30 2.11 0.52
C TRP A 298 19.53 1.42 -0.61
N LEU A 299 19.15 2.15 -1.67
CA LEU A 299 18.41 1.64 -2.83
C LEU A 299 19.29 0.81 -3.78
N ILE A 300 20.57 1.16 -3.97
CA ILE A 300 21.49 0.45 -4.88
C ILE A 300 21.48 -1.07 -4.73
N PRO A 301 21.73 -1.65 -3.54
CA PRO A 301 21.73 -3.11 -3.40
C PRO A 301 20.34 -3.72 -3.65
N ALA A 302 19.26 -3.00 -3.37
CA ALA A 302 17.90 -3.47 -3.63
C ALA A 302 17.55 -3.48 -5.12
N MET A 303 17.95 -2.45 -5.87
CA MET A 303 17.81 -2.40 -7.32
C MET A 303 18.69 -3.46 -8.02
N LYS A 304 19.89 -3.72 -7.49
CA LYS A 304 20.73 -4.85 -7.92
C LYS A 304 20.03 -6.19 -7.73
N VAL A 305 19.39 -6.42 -6.58
CA VAL A 305 18.59 -7.64 -6.33
C VAL A 305 17.45 -7.77 -7.35
N ARG A 306 16.70 -6.70 -7.64
CA ARG A 306 15.64 -6.74 -8.67
C ARG A 306 16.17 -7.11 -10.05
N ARG A 307 17.31 -6.55 -10.44
CA ARG A 307 17.96 -6.85 -11.73
C ARG A 307 18.45 -8.29 -11.82
N ASP A 308 19.04 -8.80 -10.74
CA ASP A 308 19.63 -10.14 -10.72
C ASP A 308 18.57 -11.24 -10.54
N TYR A 309 17.42 -10.92 -9.94
CA TYR A 309 16.33 -11.85 -9.65
C TYR A 309 14.97 -11.39 -10.19
N PRO A 310 14.82 -11.02 -11.47
CA PRO A 310 13.56 -10.52 -12.00
C PRO A 310 12.43 -11.54 -11.78
N VAL A 311 11.22 -11.07 -11.51
CA VAL A 311 10.05 -11.95 -11.44
C VAL A 311 9.89 -12.65 -12.78
N LYS A 312 9.77 -13.98 -12.76
CA LYS A 312 9.68 -14.78 -13.99
C LYS A 312 8.37 -14.44 -14.73
N PRO A 313 8.38 -14.41 -16.08
CA PRO A 313 7.13 -14.30 -16.85
C PRO A 313 6.11 -15.34 -16.40
N GLY A 314 4.89 -14.89 -16.07
CA GLY A 314 3.81 -15.75 -15.57
C GLY A 314 3.76 -15.97 -14.05
N ASP A 315 4.76 -15.50 -13.30
CA ASP A 315 4.79 -15.60 -11.83
C ASP A 315 4.39 -14.30 -11.11
N ALA A 316 4.12 -13.21 -11.84
CA ALA A 316 3.76 -11.91 -11.27
C ALA A 316 2.68 -12.01 -10.20
N GLU A 317 1.57 -12.70 -10.50
CA GLU A 317 0.46 -12.91 -9.55
C GLU A 317 0.86 -13.67 -8.28
N LYS A 318 1.79 -14.64 -8.40
CA LYS A 318 2.24 -15.47 -7.28
C LYS A 318 3.27 -14.77 -6.39
N CYS A 319 3.83 -13.65 -6.85
CA CYS A 319 4.79 -12.83 -6.13
C CYS A 319 4.18 -11.48 -5.69
N ARG A 320 2.84 -11.35 -5.69
CA ARG A 320 2.16 -10.10 -5.37
C ARG A 320 2.30 -9.71 -3.89
N SER A 321 2.59 -8.44 -3.69
CA SER A 321 2.51 -7.72 -2.41
C SER A 321 2.21 -6.24 -2.61
N VAL A 322 1.71 -5.60 -1.56
CA VAL A 322 1.43 -4.15 -1.54
C VAL A 322 2.29 -3.46 -0.49
N GLY A 323 2.98 -2.40 -0.92
CA GLY A 323 3.62 -1.44 -0.03
C GLY A 323 2.78 -0.17 0.07
N ILE A 324 2.55 0.34 1.29
CA ILE A 324 1.79 1.56 1.53
C ILE A 324 2.67 2.66 2.19
N PRO A 325 3.69 3.17 1.48
CA PRO A 325 4.61 4.19 1.99
C PRO A 325 3.96 5.58 2.04
N THR A 326 4.69 6.55 2.59
CA THR A 326 4.24 7.95 2.65
C THR A 326 5.39 8.91 2.35
N TRP A 327 5.07 10.13 1.91
CA TRP A 327 6.00 11.27 1.89
C TRP A 327 6.05 12.04 3.22
N PHE A 328 5.24 11.68 4.20
CA PHE A 328 5.10 12.37 5.48
C PHE A 328 6.28 12.15 6.45
N TYR A 329 6.79 10.91 6.54
CA TYR A 329 7.76 10.51 7.56
C TYR A 329 9.22 10.73 7.16
N GLY A 330 9.62 12.00 7.00
CA GLY A 330 10.94 12.31 6.47
C GLY A 330 11.16 11.63 5.12
N HIS A 331 12.34 11.79 4.54
CA HIS A 331 12.59 11.17 3.24
C HIS A 331 12.92 9.66 3.39
N GLU A 332 11.93 8.85 3.75
CA GLU A 332 11.96 7.39 3.69
C GLU A 332 11.58 6.92 2.27
N PRO A 333 12.52 6.41 1.46
CA PRO A 333 12.22 5.91 0.13
C PRO A 333 11.32 4.66 0.21
N PRO A 334 10.43 4.44 -0.76
CA PRO A 334 9.66 3.21 -0.83
C PRO A 334 10.63 2.03 -1.07
N ASN A 335 10.41 0.90 -0.41
CA ASN A 335 11.18 -0.29 -0.73
C ASN A 335 10.80 -0.79 -2.14
N PRO A 336 11.77 -1.21 -2.95
CA PRO A 336 11.50 -1.50 -4.34
C PRO A 336 10.95 -2.91 -4.55
N PHE A 337 10.72 -3.74 -3.52
CA PHE A 337 10.29 -5.13 -3.71
C PHE A 337 8.78 -5.29 -3.82
N ALA A 338 7.99 -4.29 -3.41
CA ALA A 338 6.55 -4.34 -3.54
C ALA A 338 6.14 -4.40 -5.02
N SER A 339 5.19 -5.30 -5.34
CA SER A 339 4.65 -5.39 -6.70
C SER A 339 3.68 -4.25 -7.05
N HIS A 340 3.09 -3.63 -6.03
CA HIS A 340 2.18 -2.50 -6.14
C HIS A 340 2.47 -1.54 -4.98
N ILE A 341 2.55 -0.25 -5.26
CA ILE A 341 2.89 0.77 -4.26
C ILE A 341 1.78 1.82 -4.19
N ALA A 342 1.08 1.88 -3.05
CA ALA A 342 0.11 2.90 -2.73
C ALA A 342 0.78 3.96 -1.86
N LYS A 343 1.47 4.92 -2.48
CA LYS A 343 2.19 5.98 -1.75
C LYS A 343 1.25 7.15 -1.46
N TYR A 344 1.22 7.64 -0.22
CA TYR A 344 0.30 8.69 0.22
C TYR A 344 1.03 9.96 0.68
N PHE A 345 0.43 11.13 0.45
CA PHE A 345 0.83 12.36 1.15
C PHE A 345 0.33 12.36 2.60
N GLU A 346 -0.90 11.90 2.80
CA GLU A 346 -1.63 12.04 4.05
C GLU A 346 -1.53 10.79 4.91
N ASN A 347 -0.79 10.94 6.01
CA ASN A 347 -0.48 9.82 6.87
C ASN A 347 -1.72 9.23 7.56
N SER A 348 -2.73 10.06 7.87
CA SER A 348 -3.96 9.61 8.53
C SER A 348 -4.73 8.59 7.68
N VAL A 349 -4.89 8.86 6.38
CA VAL A 349 -5.54 7.94 5.43
C VAL A 349 -4.71 6.67 5.28
N ARG A 350 -3.39 6.81 5.17
CA ARG A 350 -2.45 5.71 5.01
C ARG A 350 -2.46 4.73 6.19
N GLU A 351 -2.34 5.22 7.42
CA GLU A 351 -2.25 4.39 8.62
C GLU A 351 -3.55 3.64 8.91
N GLU A 352 -4.68 4.36 8.85
CA GLU A 352 -5.99 3.75 9.07
C GLU A 352 -6.31 2.74 7.97
N GLY A 353 -6.13 3.12 6.71
CA GLY A 353 -6.45 2.29 5.55
C GLY A 353 -5.63 1.00 5.51
N MET A 354 -4.34 1.05 5.82
CA MET A 354 -3.48 -0.13 5.83
C MET A 354 -3.94 -1.21 6.83
N LEU A 355 -4.34 -0.81 8.03
CA LEU A 355 -4.87 -1.75 9.03
C LEU A 355 -6.27 -2.25 8.66
N ALA A 356 -7.12 -1.35 8.15
CA ALA A 356 -8.48 -1.67 7.73
C ALA A 356 -8.56 -2.79 6.68
N ILE A 357 -7.58 -2.87 5.78
CA ILE A 357 -7.57 -3.87 4.71
C ILE A 357 -7.01 -5.23 5.15
N ALA A 358 -6.32 -5.31 6.30
CA ALA A 358 -5.65 -6.49 6.83
C ALA A 358 -6.60 -7.51 7.50
N THR A 359 -7.68 -7.83 6.79
CA THR A 359 -8.82 -8.63 7.28
C THR A 359 -8.50 -10.05 7.75
N HIS A 360 -7.31 -10.60 7.46
CA HIS A 360 -6.89 -11.93 7.90
C HIS A 360 -5.83 -11.91 9.00
N GLY A 361 -5.44 -10.73 9.46
CA GLY A 361 -4.58 -10.55 10.61
C GLY A 361 -3.41 -9.61 10.35
N VAL A 362 -2.88 -9.08 11.44
CA VAL A 362 -1.72 -8.20 11.46
C VAL A 362 -0.62 -8.84 12.29
N ILE A 363 0.58 -8.91 11.72
CA ILE A 363 1.79 -9.41 12.37
C ILE A 363 2.69 -8.21 12.67
N PHE A 364 2.92 -7.97 13.96
CA PHE A 364 3.75 -6.87 14.45
C PHE A 364 5.13 -7.39 14.82
N ALA A 365 6.09 -7.25 13.90
CA ALA A 365 7.50 -7.47 14.19
C ALA A 365 8.05 -6.31 15.04
N GLU A 366 9.26 -6.48 15.59
CA GLU A 366 9.91 -5.48 16.45
C GLU A 366 9.93 -4.09 15.79
N GLY A 367 9.50 -3.07 16.53
CA GLY A 367 9.40 -1.70 16.04
C GLY A 367 9.30 -0.64 17.13
N ASN A 368 9.25 0.63 16.72
CA ASN A 368 9.29 1.80 17.61
C ASN A 368 7.89 2.45 17.74
N ALA A 369 7.83 3.78 17.89
CA ALA A 369 6.59 4.50 18.18
C ALA A 369 5.48 4.25 17.13
N GLY A 370 5.82 4.25 15.84
CA GLY A 370 4.85 3.96 14.76
C GLY A 370 4.22 2.57 14.91
N THR A 371 5.03 1.52 15.13
CA THR A 371 4.51 0.17 15.34
C THR A 371 3.66 0.05 16.61
N VAL A 372 4.01 0.77 17.68
CA VAL A 372 3.16 0.82 18.89
C VAL A 372 1.81 1.46 18.57
N GLN A 373 1.80 2.56 17.82
CA GLN A 373 0.57 3.21 17.39
C GLN A 373 -0.31 2.26 16.57
N GLU A 374 0.28 1.55 15.60
CA GLU A 374 -0.41 0.57 14.76
C GLU A 374 -1.04 -0.56 15.59
N ILE A 375 -0.32 -1.08 16.59
CA ILE A 375 -0.84 -2.11 17.52
C ILE A 375 -2.11 -1.61 18.23
N PHE A 376 -2.10 -0.38 18.75
CA PHE A 376 -3.26 0.16 19.47
C PHE A 376 -4.40 0.60 18.55
N GLN A 377 -4.10 1.03 17.32
CA GLN A 377 -5.11 1.29 16.30
C GLN A 377 -5.84 -0.02 15.92
N ASP A 378 -5.11 -1.10 15.65
CA ASP A 378 -5.70 -2.42 15.33
C ASP A 378 -6.48 -3.00 16.52
N ALA A 379 -5.97 -2.86 17.74
CA ALA A 379 -6.69 -3.25 18.96
C ALA A 379 -8.04 -2.52 19.06
N CYS A 380 -8.08 -1.22 18.74
CA CYS A 380 -9.29 -0.41 18.73
C CYS A 380 -10.26 -0.87 17.63
N GLN A 381 -9.77 -1.12 16.42
CA GLN A 381 -10.58 -1.64 15.31
C GLN A 381 -11.23 -2.99 15.66
N ASN A 382 -10.46 -3.91 16.27
CA ASN A 382 -10.96 -5.21 16.74
C ASN A 382 -11.95 -5.07 17.90
N TYR A 383 -11.72 -4.13 18.83
CA TYR A 383 -12.63 -3.84 19.96
C TYR A 383 -14.02 -3.41 19.49
N TYR A 384 -14.09 -2.60 18.44
CA TYR A 384 -15.35 -2.09 17.89
C TYR A 384 -15.89 -2.90 16.71
N ALA A 385 -15.16 -3.92 16.25
CA ALA A 385 -15.51 -4.69 15.06
C ALA A 385 -15.75 -3.79 13.82
N THR A 386 -14.98 -2.71 13.69
CA THR A 386 -15.18 -1.64 12.68
C THR A 386 -15.25 -2.19 11.26
N TYR A 387 -14.41 -3.18 10.96
CA TYR A 387 -14.28 -3.79 9.65
C TYR A 387 -14.80 -5.23 9.60
N GLY A 388 -15.59 -5.65 10.60
CA GLY A 388 -16.14 -6.99 10.71
C GLY A 388 -15.57 -7.79 11.88
N THR A 389 -15.46 -9.12 11.71
CA THR A 389 -14.94 -10.02 12.75
C THR A 389 -13.52 -9.61 13.15
N ALA A 390 -13.23 -9.62 14.47
CA ALA A 390 -11.90 -9.32 14.98
C ALA A 390 -10.85 -10.27 14.35
N ALA A 391 -9.85 -9.68 13.69
CA ALA A 391 -8.78 -10.41 13.02
C ALA A 391 -7.66 -10.80 14.00
N PRO A 392 -6.85 -11.82 13.69
CA PRO A 392 -5.68 -12.17 14.50
C PRO A 392 -4.71 -11.00 14.67
N MET A 393 -4.34 -10.71 15.91
CA MET A 393 -3.29 -9.78 16.29
C MET A 393 -2.09 -10.57 16.79
N ILE A 394 -0.97 -10.51 16.07
CA ILE A 394 0.19 -11.37 16.34
C ILE A 394 1.39 -10.48 16.65
N LEU A 395 1.79 -10.43 17.92
CA LEU A 395 3.00 -9.72 18.36
C LEU A 395 4.18 -10.68 18.24
N TYR A 396 5.00 -10.50 17.20
CA TYR A 396 6.16 -11.33 16.92
C TYR A 396 7.39 -10.76 17.63
N GLY A 397 7.97 -11.56 18.55
CA GLY A 397 9.01 -11.13 19.47
C GLY A 397 8.50 -11.09 20.92
N GLN A 398 8.42 -12.25 21.59
CA GLN A 398 7.80 -12.35 22.92
C GLN A 398 8.52 -11.49 23.95
N ASP A 399 9.84 -11.64 24.05
CA ASP A 399 10.65 -10.84 24.96
C ASP A 399 10.66 -9.35 24.59
N TYR A 400 10.36 -9.01 23.33
CA TYR A 400 10.29 -7.62 22.88
C TYR A 400 8.97 -6.95 23.26
N TRP A 401 7.84 -7.66 23.16
CA TRP A 401 6.49 -7.10 23.33
C TRP A 401 5.83 -7.37 24.68
N ASP A 402 6.34 -8.34 25.44
CA ASP A 402 5.93 -8.63 26.81
C ASP A 402 7.13 -9.04 27.70
N PRO A 403 8.16 -8.18 27.84
CA PRO A 403 9.26 -8.49 28.73
C PRO A 403 8.74 -8.64 30.18
N PRO A 404 9.34 -9.54 30.98
CA PRO A 404 8.90 -9.77 32.36
C PRO A 404 8.96 -8.49 33.20
N ALA A 405 9.95 -7.63 32.94
CA ALA A 405 10.09 -6.31 33.53
C ALA A 405 10.46 -5.26 32.47
N MET A 406 10.18 -3.98 32.77
CA MET A 406 10.56 -2.82 31.95
C MET A 406 11.63 -2.00 32.67
N PRO A 407 12.88 -2.49 32.74
CA PRO A 407 13.96 -1.72 33.36
C PRO A 407 14.28 -0.48 32.54
N VAL A 408 14.62 0.62 33.21
CA VAL A 408 15.08 1.85 32.54
C VAL A 408 16.57 1.71 32.24
N TYR A 409 16.91 0.88 31.26
CA TYR A 409 18.27 0.81 30.71
C TYR A 409 18.42 1.72 29.50
N VAL A 410 19.61 2.29 29.34
CA VAL A 410 19.96 3.04 28.13
C VAL A 410 19.97 2.05 26.95
N ASN A 411 19.23 2.36 25.88
CA ASN A 411 19.09 1.58 24.64
C ASN A 411 18.25 0.29 24.71
N ASP A 412 17.50 0.03 25.78
CA ASP A 412 16.49 -1.04 25.76
C ASP A 412 15.28 -0.59 24.92
N LYS A 413 15.05 -1.27 23.79
CA LYS A 413 13.93 -0.99 22.89
C LYS A 413 12.69 -1.83 23.18
N ARG A 414 12.74 -2.78 24.12
CA ARG A 414 11.60 -3.65 24.44
C ARG A 414 10.46 -2.84 25.06
N LYS A 415 9.23 -3.31 24.89
CA LYS A 415 7.98 -2.62 25.23
C LYS A 415 7.02 -3.63 25.85
N LYS A 416 6.36 -3.29 26.95
CA LYS A 416 5.36 -4.17 27.58
C LYS A 416 3.94 -3.83 27.12
N ALA A 417 3.70 -3.98 25.82
CA ALA A 417 2.44 -3.58 25.17
C ALA A 417 1.33 -4.64 25.35
N PHE A 418 1.71 -5.93 25.36
CA PHE A 418 0.77 -7.05 25.37
C PHE A 418 -0.27 -7.04 26.52
N PRO A 419 0.08 -6.74 27.78
CA PRO A 419 -0.89 -6.83 28.89
C PRO A 419 -2.08 -5.88 28.74
N LEU A 420 -1.86 -4.67 28.20
CA LEU A 420 -2.93 -3.69 28.00
C LEU A 420 -3.89 -4.14 26.88
N ILE A 421 -3.34 -4.64 25.77
CA ILE A 421 -4.15 -5.13 24.64
C ILE A 421 -4.94 -6.35 25.07
N ARG A 422 -4.34 -7.26 25.85
CA ARG A 422 -5.04 -8.41 26.42
C ARG A 422 -6.24 -7.98 27.26
N LYS A 423 -6.10 -6.91 28.06
CA LYS A 423 -7.21 -6.36 28.85
C LYS A 423 -8.36 -5.89 27.96
N LEU A 424 -8.07 -5.16 26.87
CA LEU A 424 -9.07 -4.74 25.89
C LEU A 424 -9.74 -5.94 25.19
N ALA A 425 -8.94 -6.96 24.87
CA ALA A 425 -9.42 -8.19 24.26
C ALA A 425 -10.35 -9.00 25.18
N GLU A 426 -10.10 -9.01 26.50
CA GLU A 426 -10.96 -9.64 27.50
C GLU A 426 -12.34 -8.96 27.55
N GLU A 427 -12.38 -7.62 27.51
CA GLU A 427 -13.63 -6.84 27.55
C GLU A 427 -14.57 -7.12 26.36
N LYS A 428 -14.01 -7.49 25.20
CA LYS A 428 -14.76 -7.76 23.96
C LYS A 428 -14.71 -9.21 23.48
N GLY A 429 -14.08 -10.11 24.24
CA GLY A 429 -14.08 -11.54 23.96
C GLY A 429 -13.23 -12.00 22.78
N PHE A 430 -12.21 -11.24 22.38
CA PHE A 430 -11.31 -11.61 21.28
C PHE A 430 -9.91 -12.05 21.72
N THR A 431 -9.70 -12.40 23.00
CA THR A 431 -8.40 -12.88 23.52
C THR A 431 -7.82 -14.05 22.74
N HIS A 432 -8.67 -14.95 22.22
CA HIS A 432 -8.27 -16.08 21.38
C HIS A 432 -7.69 -15.68 20.00
N ARG A 433 -7.76 -14.39 19.66
CA ARG A 433 -7.18 -13.79 18.43
C ARG A 433 -5.87 -13.05 18.70
N LEU A 434 -5.52 -12.83 19.97
CA LEU A 434 -4.33 -12.11 20.37
C LEU A 434 -3.23 -13.08 20.79
N ILE A 435 -2.11 -13.08 20.07
CA ILE A 435 -0.97 -13.99 20.32
C ILE A 435 0.31 -13.17 20.44
N VAL A 436 1.18 -13.58 21.35
CA VAL A 436 2.58 -13.14 21.44
C VAL A 436 3.46 -14.37 21.31
N THR A 437 4.39 -14.39 20.34
CA THR A 437 5.16 -15.60 20.02
C THR A 437 6.45 -15.29 19.28
N ASP A 438 7.42 -16.19 19.39
CA ASP A 438 8.64 -16.22 18.56
C ASP A 438 8.58 -17.30 17.46
N SER A 439 7.48 -18.08 17.42
CA SER A 439 7.34 -19.25 16.54
C SER A 439 6.68 -18.89 15.22
N LEU A 440 7.46 -18.86 14.13
CA LEU A 440 6.91 -18.65 12.78
C LEU A 440 5.84 -19.69 12.41
N ARG A 441 5.97 -20.92 12.90
CA ARG A 441 4.98 -21.98 12.72
C ARG A 441 3.65 -21.64 13.35
N GLU A 442 3.66 -21.11 14.57
CA GLU A 442 2.45 -20.70 15.27
C GLU A 442 1.78 -19.52 14.56
N ILE A 443 2.57 -18.58 14.05
CA ILE A 443 2.07 -17.45 13.25
C ILE A 443 1.35 -17.97 12.00
N VAL A 444 2.02 -18.80 11.18
CA VAL A 444 1.44 -19.36 9.96
C VAL A 444 0.18 -20.16 10.27
N LYS A 445 0.21 -21.01 11.32
CA LYS A 445 -0.96 -21.80 11.73
C LYS A 445 -2.13 -20.91 12.14
N THR A 446 -1.88 -19.83 12.88
CA THR A 446 -2.92 -18.90 13.32
C THR A 446 -3.60 -18.23 12.14
N ILE A 447 -2.81 -17.68 11.22
CA ILE A 447 -3.31 -17.00 10.03
C ILE A 447 -4.08 -17.97 9.13
N THR A 448 -3.53 -19.17 8.87
CA THR A 448 -4.15 -20.17 7.98
C THR A 448 -5.39 -20.84 8.57
N ALA A 449 -5.51 -20.92 9.89
CA ALA A 449 -6.70 -21.44 10.56
C ALA A 449 -7.84 -20.42 10.64
N PHE A 450 -7.55 -19.13 10.51
CA PHE A 450 -8.56 -18.09 10.59
C PHE A 450 -9.46 -18.05 9.35
N LYS A 451 -10.77 -18.01 9.60
CA LYS A 451 -11.82 -17.74 8.61
C LYS A 451 -12.68 -16.59 9.17
N PRO A 452 -12.64 -15.39 8.56
CA PRO A 452 -13.33 -14.20 9.05
C PRO A 452 -14.86 -14.28 8.97
#